data_AF-A0A1S1WSP8-F1
#
_entry.id   AF-A0A1S1WSP8-F1
#
_cell.length_a   1.000
_cell.length_b   1.000
_cell.length_c   1.000
_cell.angle_alpha   90.00
_cell.angle_beta   90.00
_cell.angle_gamma   90.00
#
_symmetry.space_group_name_H-M   'P 1'
#
loop_
_entity.id
_entity.type
_entity.pdbx_description
1 polymer ?
#
loop_
_entity_poly.entity_id
_entity_poly.type
_entity_poly.pdbx_seq_one_letter_code
_entity_poly.pdbx_strand_id
1 'polypeptide(L)'
;MLKPAAPELDAATKQRLAEEVERLVAMGTDRKQARQIVWLDYQDELQQCQVAAQAEVSAPAEMETEGPAAHAEEMPGPEPPPPTLSPRRFWRAADEVPLTPEWLERNRAELAKVKRLVGLRSEE
;
A
#
# COMPACT_ATOMS: atom_id res chain seq x y z
N MET A 1 22.57 28.85 -14.23
CA MET A 1 21.98 27.78 -13.39
C MET A 1 20.52 27.66 -13.77
N LEU A 2 20.14 26.59 -14.49
CA LEU A 2 18.76 26.33 -14.90
C LEU A 2 18.01 25.80 -13.68
N LYS A 3 17.13 26.64 -13.12
CA LYS A 3 16.17 26.24 -12.09
C LYS A 3 15.21 25.24 -12.76
N PRO A 4 15.09 23.98 -12.31
CA PRO A 4 14.14 23.06 -12.92
C PRO A 4 12.75 23.68 -12.76
N ALA A 5 12.09 23.92 -13.89
CA ALA A 5 10.70 24.34 -13.92
C ALA A 5 9.91 23.28 -13.16
N ALA A 6 9.25 23.68 -12.07
CA ALA A 6 8.36 22.78 -11.36
C ALA A 6 7.36 22.22 -12.37
N PRO A 7 7.15 20.90 -12.43
CA PRO A 7 6.18 20.32 -13.35
C PRO A 7 4.84 21.02 -13.11
N GLU A 8 4.35 21.74 -14.12
CA GLU A 8 3.10 22.47 -13.99
C GLU A 8 1.99 21.44 -13.87
N LEU A 9 1.31 21.40 -12.71
CA LEU A 9 0.14 20.55 -12.53
C LEU A 9 -0.94 20.96 -13.53
N ASP A 10 -1.58 19.98 -14.14
CA ASP A 10 -2.70 20.20 -15.05
C ASP A 10 -3.83 21.02 -14.38
N ALA A 11 -4.54 21.81 -15.17
CA ALA A 11 -5.59 22.69 -14.68
C ALA A 11 -6.74 21.92 -14.00
N ALA A 12 -7.09 20.74 -14.54
CA ALA A 12 -8.12 19.89 -13.95
C ALA A 12 -7.69 19.37 -12.57
N THR A 13 -6.44 18.93 -12.43
CA THR A 13 -5.90 18.45 -11.15
C THR A 13 -5.86 19.57 -10.12
N LYS A 14 -5.43 20.78 -10.50
CA LYS A 14 -5.44 21.96 -9.61
C LYS A 14 -6.85 22.28 -9.10
N GLN A 15 -7.86 22.20 -9.97
CA GLN A 15 -9.25 22.44 -9.58
C GLN A 15 -9.74 21.40 -8.58
N ARG A 16 -9.49 20.12 -8.84
CA ARG A 16 -9.88 19.03 -7.91
C ARG A 16 -9.23 19.21 -6.53
N LEU A 17 -7.95 19.56 -6.48
CA LEU A 17 -7.27 19.82 -5.20
C LEU A 17 -7.86 21.05 -4.48
N ALA A 18 -8.30 22.07 -5.22
CA ALA A 18 -8.95 23.24 -4.63
C ALA A 18 -10.33 22.90 -4.02
N GLU A 19 -11.13 22.08 -4.70
CA GLU A 19 -12.43 21.61 -4.21
C GLU A 19 -12.28 20.75 -2.93
N GLU A 20 -11.25 19.92 -2.86
CA GLU A 20 -10.94 19.12 -1.67
C GLU A 20 -10.53 20.00 -0.48
N VAL A 21 -9.71 21.03 -0.73
CA VAL A 21 -9.35 22.02 0.29
C VAL A 21 -10.59 22.74 0.81
N GLU A 22 -11.51 23.15 -0.07
CA GLU A 22 -12.75 23.81 0.33
C GLU A 22 -13.65 22.89 1.18
N ARG A 23 -13.69 21.59 0.85
CA ARG A 23 -14.39 20.59 1.66
C ARG A 23 -13.81 20.49 3.07
N LEU A 24 -12.48 20.42 3.20
CA LEU A 24 -11.82 20.36 4.51
C LEU A 24 -12.04 21.65 5.32
N VAL A 25 -12.05 22.80 4.66
CA VAL A 25 -12.34 24.09 5.31
C VAL A 25 -13.80 24.14 5.79
N ALA A 26 -14.74 23.64 5.00
CA ALA A 26 -16.15 23.54 5.40
C ALA A 26 -16.35 22.63 6.63
N MET A 27 -15.49 21.62 6.81
CA MET A 27 -15.45 20.76 8.00
C MET A 27 -14.74 21.39 9.21
N GLY A 28 -14.28 22.64 9.10
CA GLY A 28 -13.66 23.39 10.20
C GLY A 28 -12.13 23.29 10.27
N THR A 29 -11.47 22.78 9.22
CA THR A 29 -10.01 22.75 9.13
C THR A 29 -9.48 24.13 8.70
N ASP A 30 -8.36 24.59 9.28
CA ASP A 30 -7.72 25.81 8.81
C ASP A 30 -7.29 25.69 7.34
N ARG A 31 -7.40 26.76 6.56
CA ARG A 31 -7.11 26.73 5.11
C ARG A 31 -5.66 26.38 4.79
N LYS A 32 -4.70 26.78 5.64
CA LYS A 32 -3.29 26.43 5.45
C LYS A 32 -3.07 24.94 5.74
N GLN A 33 -3.69 24.44 6.81
CA GLN A 33 -3.63 23.03 7.18
C GLN A 33 -4.32 22.14 6.14
N ALA A 34 -5.50 22.51 5.66
CA ALA A 34 -6.24 21.80 4.61
C ALA A 34 -5.41 21.66 3.32
N ARG A 35 -4.73 22.73 2.89
CA ARG A 35 -3.81 22.68 1.73
C ARG A 35 -2.66 21.71 1.94
N GLN A 36 -2.10 21.67 3.14
CA GLN A 36 -1.00 20.76 3.45
C GLN A 36 -1.46 19.30 3.44
N ILE A 37 -2.62 19.00 4.03
CA ILE A 37 -3.20 17.64 4.03
C ILE A 37 -3.43 17.17 2.59
N VAL A 38 -4.19 17.94 1.81
CA VAL A 38 -4.50 17.59 0.42
C VAL A 38 -3.25 17.42 -0.44
N TRP A 39 -2.22 18.24 -0.19
CA TRP A 39 -0.96 18.12 -0.92
C TRP A 39 -0.19 16.85 -0.56
N LEU A 40 -0.14 16.47 0.71
CA LEU A 40 0.51 15.23 1.15
C LEU A 40 -0.23 14.00 0.60
N ASP A 41 -1.56 13.98 0.69
CA ASP A 41 -2.38 12.89 0.15
C ASP A 41 -2.15 12.72 -1.38
N TYR A 42 -2.09 13.84 -2.11
CA TYR A 42 -1.76 13.82 -3.55
C TYR A 42 -0.35 13.26 -3.82
N GLN A 43 0.64 13.59 -3.00
CA GLN A 43 2.00 13.05 -3.14
C GLN A 43 2.03 11.53 -2.89
N ASP A 44 1.30 11.05 -1.89
CA ASP A 44 1.20 9.63 -1.57
C ASP A 44 0.51 8.85 -2.69
N GLU A 45 -0.60 9.37 -3.25
CA GLU A 45 -1.25 8.80 -4.44
C GLU A 45 -0.28 8.72 -5.63
N LEU A 46 0.49 9.79 -5.87
CA LEU A 46 1.44 9.85 -6.97
C LEU A 46 2.61 8.85 -6.82
N GLN A 47 3.02 8.53 -5.58
CA GLN A 47 3.99 7.47 -5.31
C GLN A 47 3.38 6.08 -5.58
N GLN A 48 2.14 5.84 -5.17
CA GLN A 48 1.45 4.57 -5.41
C GLN A 48 1.26 4.28 -6.91
N CYS A 49 0.89 5.29 -7.70
CA CYS A 49 0.77 5.15 -9.16
C CYS A 49 2.11 4.78 -9.82
N GLN A 50 3.23 5.31 -9.34
CA GLN A 50 4.55 4.95 -9.85
C GLN A 50 4.95 3.52 -9.51
N VAL A 51 4.63 3.05 -8.30
CA VAL A 51 4.88 1.67 -7.89
C VAL A 51 4.03 0.67 -8.68
N ALA A 52 2.75 1.00 -8.92
CA ALA A 52 1.86 0.17 -9.73
C ALA A 52 2.33 0.06 -11.19
N ALA A 53 2.79 1.17 -11.79
CA ALA A 53 3.32 1.17 -13.16
C ALA A 53 4.59 0.30 -13.32
N GLN A 54 5.38 0.12 -12.26
CA GLN A 54 6.54 -0.78 -12.28
C GLN A 54 6.15 -2.26 -12.11
N ALA A 55 5.04 -2.56 -11.43
CA ALA A 55 4.56 -3.92 -11.23
C ALA A 55 3.95 -4.54 -12.51
N GLU A 56 3.33 -3.72 -13.38
CA GLU A 56 2.74 -4.20 -14.64
C GLU A 56 3.79 -4.62 -15.70
N VAL A 57 5.05 -4.17 -15.58
CA VAL A 57 6.14 -4.56 -16.50
C VAL A 57 6.71 -5.95 -16.16
N SER A 58 6.41 -6.51 -14.99
CA SER A 58 6.95 -7.80 -14.53
C SER A 58 5.96 -8.98 -14.54
N ALA A 59 4.78 -8.85 -15.15
CA ALA A 59 3.93 -10.02 -15.34
C ALA A 59 4.60 -10.98 -16.33
N PRO A 60 5.02 -12.20 -15.92
CA PRO A 60 5.37 -13.22 -16.89
C PRO A 60 4.08 -13.68 -17.55
N ALA A 61 4.05 -13.66 -18.88
CA ALA A 61 3.00 -14.24 -19.67
C ALA A 61 2.88 -15.74 -19.36
N GLU A 62 1.81 -16.15 -18.66
CA GLU A 62 1.39 -17.55 -18.67
C GLU A 62 0.63 -17.80 -19.98
N MET A 63 1.30 -18.54 -20.85
CA MET A 63 0.83 -19.00 -22.15
C MET A 63 -0.46 -19.83 -22.02
N GLU A 64 -1.48 -19.46 -22.77
CA GLU A 64 -2.47 -20.42 -23.26
C GLU A 64 -1.78 -21.43 -24.19
N THR A 65 -2.11 -22.74 -24.11
CA THR A 65 -2.47 -23.65 -25.23
C THR A 65 -2.65 -25.12 -24.74
N GLU A 66 -3.92 -25.54 -24.65
CA GLU A 66 -4.58 -26.74 -25.22
C GLU A 66 -4.18 -28.22 -24.91
N GLY A 67 -5.20 -28.98 -24.43
CA GLY A 67 -5.58 -30.32 -24.95
C GLY A 67 -5.84 -31.44 -23.92
N PRO A 68 -6.67 -32.47 -24.22
CA PRO A 68 -8.01 -32.49 -24.81
C PRO A 68 -9.08 -33.06 -23.85
N ALA A 69 -10.36 -32.87 -24.19
CA ALA A 69 -11.53 -33.39 -23.47
C ALA A 69 -11.52 -34.93 -23.31
N ALA A 70 -11.90 -35.44 -22.12
CA ALA A 70 -12.97 -36.45 -21.97
C ALA A 70 -13.18 -36.90 -20.50
N HIS A 71 -14.43 -37.33 -20.27
CA HIS A 71 -14.96 -38.15 -19.17
C HIS A 71 -15.59 -37.42 -17.97
N ALA A 72 -16.93 -37.33 -18.07
CA ALA A 72 -17.85 -37.24 -16.97
C ALA A 72 -17.78 -38.51 -16.11
N GLU A 73 -17.41 -38.37 -14.84
CA GLU A 73 -17.81 -39.28 -13.78
C GLU A 73 -18.35 -38.44 -12.63
N GLU A 74 -19.61 -38.72 -12.29
CA GLU A 74 -20.39 -38.09 -11.25
C GLU A 74 -19.86 -38.58 -9.89
N MET A 75 -18.91 -37.84 -9.31
CA MET A 75 -18.43 -38.07 -7.96
C MET A 75 -19.39 -37.43 -6.94
N PRO A 76 -19.80 -38.12 -5.86
CA PRO A 76 -20.64 -37.53 -4.82
C PRO A 76 -19.88 -36.35 -4.22
N GLY A 77 -20.51 -35.17 -4.22
CA GLY A 77 -19.87 -33.91 -3.90
C GLY A 77 -19.14 -33.96 -2.54
N PRO A 78 -17.92 -33.39 -2.43
CA PRO A 78 -17.25 -33.25 -1.16
C PRO A 78 -18.11 -32.37 -0.24
N GLU A 79 -18.35 -32.87 0.96
CA GLU A 79 -18.96 -32.13 2.07
C GLU A 79 -18.32 -30.73 2.16
N PRO A 80 -19.12 -29.65 2.35
CA PRO A 80 -18.55 -28.31 2.40
C PRO A 80 -17.47 -28.27 3.48
N PRO A 81 -16.29 -27.70 3.21
CA PRO A 81 -15.23 -27.62 4.21
C PRO A 81 -15.80 -26.98 5.48
N PRO A 82 -15.46 -27.49 6.67
CA PRO A 82 -15.91 -26.87 7.91
C PRO A 82 -15.51 -25.38 7.87
N PRO A 83 -16.37 -24.46 8.34
CA PRO A 83 -16.07 -23.04 8.31
C PRO A 83 -14.93 -22.75 9.30
N THR A 84 -13.68 -22.97 8.87
CA THR A 84 -12.47 -22.48 9.53
C THR A 84 -12.17 -21.07 9.04
N LEU A 85 -13.20 -20.26 8.81
CA LEU A 85 -13.06 -18.82 8.83
C LEU A 85 -12.93 -18.44 10.30
N SER A 86 -11.70 -18.55 10.82
CA SER A 86 -11.31 -17.73 11.96
C SER A 86 -11.81 -16.32 11.65
N PRO A 87 -12.71 -15.73 12.46
CA PRO A 87 -13.24 -14.41 12.15
C PRO A 87 -12.05 -13.50 11.95
N ARG A 88 -11.98 -12.77 10.82
CA ARG A 88 -10.93 -11.77 10.57
C ARG A 88 -10.84 -10.91 11.83
N ARG A 89 -9.86 -11.18 12.68
CA ARG A 89 -9.67 -10.45 13.93
C ARG A 89 -9.12 -9.11 13.48
N PHE A 90 -10.02 -8.12 13.38
CA PHE A 90 -9.59 -6.74 13.27
C PHE A 90 -8.65 -6.46 14.43
N TRP A 91 -7.55 -5.80 14.12
CA TRP A 91 -6.53 -5.43 15.09
C TRP A 91 -7.19 -4.63 16.23
N ARG A 92 -6.85 -4.99 17.47
CA ARG A 92 -7.35 -4.32 18.69
C ARG A 92 -6.16 -3.68 19.40
N ALA A 93 -6.36 -2.47 19.94
CA ALA A 93 -5.34 -1.79 20.74
C ALA A 93 -4.91 -2.61 21.98
N ALA A 94 -5.78 -3.47 22.51
CA ALA A 94 -5.45 -4.38 23.61
C ALA A 94 -4.50 -5.52 23.21
N ASP A 95 -4.38 -5.80 21.91
CA ASP A 95 -3.46 -6.80 21.36
C ASP A 95 -2.11 -6.15 20.94
N GLU A 96 -1.88 -4.87 21.28
CA GLU A 96 -0.58 -4.21 21.07
C GLU A 96 0.52 -4.84 21.92
N VAL A 97 1.65 -5.15 21.28
CA VAL A 97 2.83 -5.60 22.01
C VAL A 97 3.39 -4.41 22.78
N PRO A 98 3.56 -4.53 24.11
CA PRO A 98 4.08 -3.43 24.91
C PRO A 98 5.52 -3.09 24.48
N LEU A 99 5.74 -1.82 24.16
CA LEU A 99 7.04 -1.27 23.75
C LEU A 99 7.99 -1.11 24.95
N THR A 100 8.30 -2.23 25.61
CA THR A 100 9.27 -2.24 26.71
C THR A 100 10.68 -1.99 26.18
N PRO A 101 11.59 -1.44 26.99
CA PRO A 101 12.98 -1.20 26.58
C PRO A 101 13.67 -2.49 26.11
N GLU A 102 13.45 -3.61 26.81
CA GLU A 102 13.99 -4.92 26.45
C GLU A 102 13.49 -5.39 25.07
N TRP A 103 12.21 -5.16 24.78
CA TRP A 103 11.61 -5.49 23.48
C TRP A 103 12.23 -4.65 22.35
N LEU A 104 12.43 -3.36 22.59
CA LEU A 104 13.05 -2.44 21.63
C LEU A 104 14.50 -2.83 21.31
N GLU A 105 15.29 -3.23 22.31
CA GLU A 105 16.66 -3.71 22.10
C GLU A 105 16.71 -4.97 21.25
N ARG A 106 15.84 -5.94 21.55
CA ARG A 106 15.71 -7.16 20.74
C ARG A 106 15.29 -6.84 19.30
N ASN A 107 14.30 -5.96 19.12
CA ASN A 107 13.82 -5.55 17.81
C ASN A 107 14.93 -4.84 17.00
N ARG A 108 15.73 -3.96 17.63
CA ARG A 108 16.89 -3.32 16.98
C ARG A 108 17.92 -4.34 16.51
N ALA A 109 18.22 -5.35 17.33
CA ALA A 109 19.15 -6.42 16.96
C ALA A 109 18.63 -7.27 15.80
N GLU A 110 17.33 -7.59 15.79
CA GLU A 110 16.67 -8.32 14.70
C GLU A 110 16.64 -7.48 13.41
N LEU A 111 16.28 -6.20 13.50
CA LEU A 111 16.31 -5.27 12.36
C LEU A 111 17.73 -5.12 11.79
N ALA A 112 18.76 -5.08 12.61
CA ALA A 112 20.14 -5.04 12.13
C ALA A 112 20.55 -6.32 11.37
N LYS A 113 19.93 -7.47 11.67
CA LYS A 113 20.12 -8.71 10.89
C LYS A 113 19.38 -8.63 9.56
N VAL A 114 18.13 -8.16 9.57
CA VAL A 114 17.33 -7.99 8.34
C VAL A 114 17.97 -6.98 7.40
N LYS A 115 18.44 -5.83 7.90
CA LYS A 115 19.15 -4.83 7.08
C LYS A 115 20.38 -5.40 6.39
N ARG A 116 21.15 -6.25 7.10
CA ARG A 116 22.28 -6.98 6.51
C ARG A 116 21.84 -7.96 5.42
N LEU A 117 20.73 -8.66 5.62
CA LEU A 117 20.19 -9.61 4.65
C LEU A 117 19.65 -8.92 3.39
N VAL A 118 18.98 -7.77 3.55
CA VAL A 118 18.37 -6.99 2.46
C VAL A 118 19.40 -6.11 1.74
N GLY A 119 20.67 -6.12 2.17
CA GLY A 119 21.74 -5.38 1.50
C GLY A 119 21.66 -3.86 1.65
N LEU A 120 20.76 -3.36 2.52
CA LEU A 120 20.71 -1.96 2.94
C LEU A 120 21.89 -1.69 3.87
N ARG A 121 23.09 -1.55 3.30
CA ARG A 121 24.18 -0.87 4.01
C ARG A 121 23.71 0.57 4.18
N SER A 122 23.45 0.97 5.41
CA SER A 122 23.42 2.39 5.74
C SER A 122 24.78 2.94 5.34
N GLU A 123 24.84 3.69 4.24
CA GLU A 123 25.94 4.62 3.99
C GLU A 123 25.86 5.66 5.10
N GLU A 124 26.93 5.71 5.90
CA GLU A 124 27.16 6.68 6.98
C GLU A 124 27.87 7.91 6.42
#